data_AF-A0A1C5QH86-F1
#
_entry.id   AF-A0A1C5QH86-F1
#
_cell.length_a   1.000
_cell.length_b   1.000
_cell.length_c   1.000
_cell.angle_alpha   90.00
_cell.angle_beta   90.00
_cell.angle_gamma   90.00
#
_symmetry.space_group_name_H-M   'P 1'
#
loop_
_entity.id
_entity.type
_entity.pdbx_description
1 polymer ?
#
loop_
_entity_poly.entity_id
_entity_poly.type
_entity_poly.pdbx_seq_one_letter_code
_entity_poly.pdbx_strand_id
1 'polypeptide(L)'
;MMIDAKNLHFKALNERINEAAGEQVVVRNCCGQRYIASGLSGKRLELYGTPGNALGAYLDGSTILLHGNAQEAVGDTMNAGEIDIDGMAGDATGYAMRGGSIFIHGNVGYRAGIHMKEYQDKKPLLVVGGAAGSFLGEYQAGGTIIVLGLHAAERVPVGNFCGTGMHGGVIYLRAESLPVDFSERLLSKKAEQADLEAIMPALRRFCSLFHEDLEAITARNFYVIRPNTNNPYKQLYAAES
;
A
#
# COMPACT_ATOMS: atom_id res chain seq x y z
N MET A 1 -8.29 5.71 25.07
CA MET A 1 -9.52 6.53 25.03
C MET A 1 -10.49 5.97 23.99
N MET A 2 -11.81 6.05 24.19
CA MET A 2 -12.81 5.67 23.17
C MET A 2 -13.55 6.93 22.68
N ILE A 3 -13.71 7.07 21.36
CA ILE A 3 -14.38 8.19 20.69
C ILE A 3 -15.49 7.62 19.78
N ASP A 4 -16.69 8.16 19.88
CA ASP A 4 -17.76 7.90 18.91
C ASP A 4 -17.68 8.94 17.78
N ALA A 5 -17.46 8.49 16.54
CA ALA A 5 -17.39 9.36 15.37
C ALA A 5 -18.78 9.76 14.83
N LYS A 6 -19.86 9.15 15.33
CA LYS A 6 -21.22 9.45 14.87
C LYS A 6 -21.52 10.95 14.98
N ASN A 7 -21.97 11.53 13.86
CA ASN A 7 -22.29 12.95 13.72
C ASN A 7 -21.11 13.92 13.98
N LEU A 8 -19.87 13.43 14.10
CA LEU A 8 -18.70 14.29 14.15
C LEU A 8 -18.25 14.66 12.75
N HIS A 9 -18.00 15.95 12.55
CA HIS A 9 -17.25 16.43 11.41
C HIS A 9 -15.79 15.96 11.53
N PHE A 10 -15.13 15.70 10.40
CA PHE A 10 -13.80 15.09 10.38
C PHE A 10 -12.74 15.89 11.17
N LYS A 11 -12.84 17.22 11.15
CA LYS A 11 -11.94 18.10 11.90
C LYS A 11 -12.05 17.87 13.41
N ALA A 12 -13.28 17.86 13.94
CA ALA A 12 -13.54 17.64 15.35
C ALA A 12 -13.12 16.23 15.80
N LEU A 13 -13.30 15.22 14.93
CA LEU A 13 -12.80 13.88 15.20
C LEU A 13 -11.27 13.85 15.32
N ASN A 14 -10.56 14.48 14.37
CA ASN A 14 -9.10 14.52 14.41
C ASN A 14 -8.56 15.31 15.62
N GLU A 15 -9.19 16.43 15.99
CA GLU A 15 -8.84 17.18 17.21
C GLU A 15 -8.94 16.27 18.44
N ARG A 16 -10.05 15.53 18.59
CA ARG A 16 -10.22 14.57 19.69
C ARG A 16 -9.20 13.45 19.69
N ILE A 17 -8.81 12.92 18.52
CA ILE A 17 -7.78 11.87 18.41
C ILE A 17 -6.42 12.43 18.86
N ASN A 18 -6.07 13.65 18.45
CA ASN A 18 -4.81 14.29 18.82
C ASN A 18 -4.74 14.61 20.31
N GLU A 19 -5.83 15.16 20.87
CA GLU A 19 -5.95 15.52 22.29
C GLU A 19 -6.14 14.32 23.22
N ALA A 20 -6.42 13.13 22.67
CA ALA A 20 -6.62 11.93 23.47
C ALA A 20 -5.40 11.63 24.33
N ALA A 21 -5.62 11.56 25.64
CA ALA A 21 -4.60 11.14 26.59
C ALA A 21 -4.23 9.66 26.36
N GLY A 22 -2.92 9.40 26.36
CA GLY A 22 -2.34 8.09 26.11
C GLY A 22 -2.15 7.77 24.63
N GLU A 23 -1.51 6.63 24.40
CA GLU A 23 -1.11 6.16 23.06
C GLU A 23 -2.26 5.43 22.36
N GLN A 24 -3.16 4.78 23.10
CA GLN A 24 -4.23 3.95 22.52
C GLN A 24 -5.55 4.72 22.40
N VAL A 25 -6.07 4.81 21.17
CA VAL A 25 -7.33 5.46 20.83
C VAL A 25 -8.21 4.49 20.05
N VAL A 26 -9.47 4.37 20.43
CA VAL A 26 -10.47 3.57 19.72
C VAL A 26 -11.54 4.52 19.18
N VAL A 27 -11.82 4.45 17.88
CA VAL A 27 -12.85 5.24 17.21
C VAL A 27 -13.91 4.30 16.65
N ARG A 28 -15.18 4.52 17.01
CA ARG A 28 -16.31 3.73 16.51
C ARG A 28 -17.25 4.54 15.64
N ASN A 29 -18.08 3.84 14.85
CA ASN A 29 -19.09 4.42 13.98
C ASN A 29 -18.53 5.41 12.95
N CYS A 30 -17.32 5.13 12.44
CA CYS A 30 -16.75 5.94 11.39
C CYS A 30 -17.53 5.76 10.08
N CYS A 31 -17.93 6.87 9.46
CA CYS A 31 -18.74 6.88 8.25
C CYS A 31 -18.39 8.13 7.43
N GLY A 32 -17.32 8.04 6.65
CA GLY A 32 -16.92 9.07 5.68
C GLY A 32 -16.12 10.25 6.24
N GLN A 33 -15.74 10.25 7.52
CA GLN A 33 -14.84 11.29 8.03
C GLN A 33 -13.46 11.17 7.38
N ARG A 34 -13.06 12.21 6.66
CA ARG A 34 -11.81 12.28 5.89
C ARG A 34 -10.61 12.62 6.78
N TYR A 35 -9.40 12.36 6.29
CA TYR A 35 -8.15 12.79 6.94
C TYR A 35 -7.96 12.28 8.36
N ILE A 36 -8.61 11.17 8.75
CA ILE A 36 -8.44 10.59 10.08
C ILE A 36 -6.97 10.22 10.26
N ALA A 37 -6.40 10.61 11.41
CA ALA A 37 -5.00 10.38 11.77
C ALA A 37 -3.99 11.06 10.82
N SER A 38 -4.40 12.14 10.16
CA SER A 38 -3.48 12.92 9.34
C SER A 38 -2.35 13.51 10.19
N GLY A 39 -1.09 13.24 9.84
CA GLY A 39 0.08 13.71 10.59
C GLY A 39 0.25 13.07 11.97
N LEU A 40 -0.47 11.99 12.27
CA LEU A 40 -0.47 11.41 13.62
C LEU A 40 0.84 10.69 13.92
N SER A 41 1.39 10.91 15.10
CA SER A 41 2.60 10.26 15.60
C SER A 41 2.41 9.74 17.03
N GLY A 42 3.06 8.63 17.39
CA GLY A 42 3.11 8.12 18.75
C GLY A 42 1.78 7.59 19.28
N LYS A 43 0.85 7.18 18.41
CA LYS A 43 -0.43 6.58 18.81
C LYS A 43 -0.70 5.25 18.11
N ARG A 44 -1.49 4.41 18.76
CA ARG A 44 -2.17 3.23 18.19
C ARG A 44 -3.65 3.54 18.10
N LEU A 45 -4.16 3.69 16.89
CA LEU A 45 -5.55 3.97 16.58
C LEU A 45 -6.25 2.70 16.10
N GLU A 46 -7.35 2.33 16.74
CA GLU A 46 -8.23 1.25 16.31
C GLU A 46 -9.55 1.86 15.83
N LEU A 47 -9.92 1.61 14.57
CA LEU A 47 -10.98 2.31 13.87
C LEU A 47 -12.03 1.30 13.39
N TYR A 48 -13.29 1.54 13.73
CA TYR A 48 -14.41 0.69 13.32
C TYR A 48 -15.36 1.47 12.41
N GLY A 49 -15.57 0.94 11.20
CA GLY A 49 -16.44 1.53 10.17
C GLY A 49 -15.69 1.81 8.87
N THR A 50 -16.08 2.89 8.17
CA THR A 50 -15.48 3.29 6.90
C THR A 50 -15.01 4.74 6.98
N PRO A 51 -13.70 5.00 7.13
CA PRO A 51 -13.16 6.34 7.00
C PRO A 51 -13.41 6.90 5.60
N GLY A 52 -13.51 8.23 5.54
CA GLY A 52 -13.45 8.94 4.27
C GLY A 52 -12.04 8.92 3.68
N ASN A 53 -11.87 9.61 2.56
CA ASN A 53 -10.60 9.75 1.86
C ASN A 53 -9.46 10.18 2.79
N ALA A 54 -8.25 9.75 2.45
CA ALA A 54 -6.99 10.18 3.05
C ALA A 54 -6.79 9.74 4.51
N LEU A 55 -7.22 8.52 4.85
CA LEU A 55 -6.86 7.88 6.13
C LEU A 55 -5.33 7.81 6.27
N GLY A 56 -4.79 8.33 7.37
CA GLY A 56 -3.36 8.30 7.63
C GLY A 56 -2.51 9.12 6.65
N ALA A 57 -3.07 10.17 6.04
CA ALA A 57 -2.26 11.08 5.25
C ALA A 57 -1.13 11.69 6.10
N TYR A 58 0.08 11.79 5.57
CA TYR A 58 1.26 12.29 6.28
C TYR A 58 1.55 11.55 7.60
N LEU A 59 1.12 10.29 7.76
CA LEU A 59 1.37 9.52 8.98
C LEU A 59 2.86 9.47 9.29
N ASP A 60 3.22 9.72 10.56
CA ASP A 60 4.62 9.85 10.96
C ASP A 60 4.90 9.10 12.26
N GLY A 61 4.61 7.80 12.25
CA GLY A 61 4.97 6.89 13.35
C GLY A 61 3.82 6.52 14.27
N SER A 62 2.60 6.42 13.74
CA SER A 62 1.46 5.78 14.43
C SER A 62 1.10 4.44 13.78
N THR A 63 0.39 3.59 14.52
CA THR A 63 -0.23 2.38 13.98
C THR A 63 -1.73 2.59 13.89
N ILE A 64 -2.32 2.29 12.73
CA ILE A 64 -3.77 2.36 12.50
C ILE A 64 -4.27 0.96 12.16
N LEU A 65 -5.24 0.46 12.92
CA LEU A 65 -5.95 -0.77 12.61
C LEU A 65 -7.38 -0.41 12.22
N LEU A 66 -7.76 -0.71 10.98
CA LEU A 66 -9.10 -0.45 10.45
C LEU A 66 -9.89 -1.74 10.30
N HIS A 67 -10.89 -1.88 11.15
CA HIS A 67 -11.93 -2.90 11.07
C HIS A 67 -13.02 -2.46 10.09
N GLY A 68 -12.71 -2.53 8.80
CA GLY A 68 -13.61 -2.15 7.70
C GLY A 68 -12.89 -1.85 6.40
N ASN A 69 -13.58 -1.14 5.50
CA ASN A 69 -13.02 -0.67 4.24
C ASN A 69 -12.54 0.78 4.36
N ALA A 70 -11.47 1.13 3.66
CA ALA A 70 -11.04 2.51 3.47
C ALA A 70 -11.43 3.03 2.08
N GLN A 71 -11.61 4.34 1.97
CA GLN A 71 -11.80 5.02 0.69
C GLN A 71 -10.45 5.34 0.03
N GLU A 72 -10.38 6.39 -0.78
CA GLU A 72 -9.20 6.71 -1.59
C GLU A 72 -8.07 7.34 -0.77
N ALA A 73 -6.86 7.31 -1.33
CA ALA A 73 -5.67 8.01 -0.85
C ALA A 73 -5.20 7.64 0.57
N VAL A 74 -5.45 6.40 1.00
CA VAL A 74 -4.90 5.87 2.26
C VAL A 74 -3.38 6.04 2.28
N GLY A 75 -2.83 6.60 3.35
CA GLY A 75 -1.39 6.78 3.50
C GLY A 75 -0.77 7.78 2.52
N ASP A 76 -1.54 8.74 1.99
CA ASP A 76 -1.01 9.80 1.13
C ASP A 76 0.17 10.51 1.83
N THR A 77 1.34 10.48 1.19
CA THR A 77 2.57 11.12 1.65
C THR A 77 3.02 10.62 3.04
N MET A 78 2.63 9.39 3.41
CA MET A 78 3.03 8.74 4.67
C MET A 78 4.57 8.63 4.80
N ASN A 79 5.09 8.97 5.98
CA ASN A 79 6.53 9.03 6.28
C ASN A 79 7.01 7.90 7.20
N ALA A 80 6.17 7.44 8.12
CA ALA A 80 6.45 6.35 9.05
C ALA A 80 5.16 5.81 9.68
N GLY A 81 5.23 4.64 10.30
CA GLY A 81 4.10 3.99 10.95
C GLY A 81 3.58 2.79 10.16
N GLU A 82 2.41 2.31 10.54
CA GLU A 82 1.76 1.14 9.95
C GLU A 82 0.25 1.36 9.84
N ILE A 83 -0.34 0.98 8.70
CA ILE A 83 -1.79 0.99 8.47
C ILE A 83 -2.23 -0.41 8.07
N ASP A 84 -3.07 -1.03 8.90
CA ASP A 84 -3.62 -2.37 8.69
C ASP A 84 -5.11 -2.26 8.39
N ILE A 85 -5.58 -2.83 7.28
CA ILE A 85 -6.97 -2.74 6.82
C ILE A 85 -7.54 -4.15 6.61
N ASP A 86 -8.54 -4.52 7.41
CA ASP A 86 -9.22 -5.83 7.34
C ASP A 86 -10.01 -6.02 6.04
N GLY A 87 -10.43 -4.93 5.41
CA GLY A 87 -11.22 -4.89 4.18
C GLY A 87 -10.43 -4.45 2.95
N MET A 88 -11.08 -3.67 2.10
CA MET A 88 -10.53 -3.10 0.86
C MET A 88 -10.11 -1.64 1.04
N ALA A 89 -9.26 -1.14 0.15
CA ALA A 89 -8.91 0.28 0.07
C ALA A 89 -9.16 0.83 -1.34
N GLY A 90 -9.48 2.13 -1.42
CA GLY A 90 -9.78 2.79 -2.69
C GLY A 90 -8.55 3.11 -3.53
N ASP A 91 -8.76 4.00 -4.51
CA ASP A 91 -7.74 4.47 -5.44
C ASP A 91 -6.60 5.20 -4.73
N ALA A 92 -5.43 5.20 -5.36
CA ALA A 92 -4.24 5.92 -4.91
C ALA A 92 -3.78 5.59 -3.46
N THR A 93 -4.09 4.39 -2.98
CA THR A 93 -3.54 3.89 -1.72
C THR A 93 -2.00 3.90 -1.77
N GLY A 94 -1.34 4.48 -0.77
CA GLY A 94 0.10 4.69 -0.73
C GLY A 94 0.61 5.81 -1.63
N TYR A 95 -0.25 6.77 -2.03
CA TYR A 95 0.15 7.88 -2.89
C TYR A 95 1.35 8.62 -2.31
N ALA A 96 2.46 8.70 -3.04
CA ALA A 96 3.66 9.45 -2.68
C ALA A 96 4.27 9.09 -1.32
N MET A 97 3.92 7.93 -0.73
CA MET A 97 4.47 7.49 0.54
C MET A 97 5.99 7.30 0.45
N ARG A 98 6.68 7.67 1.53
CA ARG A 98 8.15 7.65 1.65
C ARG A 98 8.66 6.59 2.60
N GLY A 99 7.87 6.23 3.61
CA GLY A 99 8.23 5.21 4.58
C GLY A 99 7.00 4.61 5.25
N GLY A 100 7.24 3.71 6.21
CA GLY A 100 6.18 2.94 6.86
C GLY A 100 5.59 1.85 5.98
N SER A 101 4.55 1.18 6.50
CA SER A 101 3.92 0.04 5.86
C SER A 101 2.40 0.16 5.80
N ILE A 102 1.81 -0.31 4.71
CA ILE A 102 0.35 -0.45 4.56
C ILE A 102 0.04 -1.89 4.19
N PHE A 103 -0.80 -2.54 4.99
CA PHE A 103 -1.29 -3.90 4.78
C PHE A 103 -2.80 -3.86 4.53
N ILE A 104 -3.24 -4.38 3.39
CA ILE A 104 -4.65 -4.45 3.01
C ILE A 104 -5.00 -5.90 2.77
N HIS A 105 -5.95 -6.44 3.51
CA HIS A 105 -6.38 -7.83 3.33
C HIS A 105 -7.09 -8.04 1.99
N GLY A 106 -7.96 -7.10 1.61
CA GLY A 106 -8.74 -7.15 0.39
C GLY A 106 -8.05 -6.51 -0.83
N ASN A 107 -8.88 -6.03 -1.75
CA ASN A 107 -8.45 -5.38 -2.98
C ASN A 107 -8.04 -3.91 -2.74
N VAL A 108 -7.24 -3.38 -3.66
CA VAL A 108 -7.01 -1.94 -3.80
C VAL A 108 -7.51 -1.43 -5.14
N GLY A 109 -7.89 -0.16 -5.19
CA GLY A 109 -8.33 0.52 -6.41
C GLY A 109 -7.22 0.79 -7.43
N TYR A 110 -7.46 1.77 -8.30
CA TYR A 110 -6.51 2.23 -9.31
C TYR A 110 -5.32 2.97 -8.68
N ARG A 111 -4.16 2.94 -9.36
CA ARG A 111 -2.98 3.76 -9.01
C ARG A 111 -2.43 3.51 -7.61
N ALA A 112 -2.63 2.32 -7.03
CA ALA A 112 -2.02 1.97 -5.75
C ALA A 112 -0.48 2.05 -5.86
N GLY A 113 0.17 2.65 -4.88
CA GLY A 113 1.62 2.89 -4.86
C GLY A 113 2.10 3.96 -5.84
N ILE A 114 1.22 4.81 -6.38
CA ILE A 114 1.63 5.87 -7.30
C ILE A 114 2.62 6.84 -6.63
N HIS A 115 3.72 7.16 -7.31
CA HIS A 115 4.78 8.06 -6.81
C HIS A 115 5.44 7.62 -5.49
N MET A 116 5.24 6.36 -5.07
CA MET A 116 5.91 5.76 -3.91
C MET A 116 7.44 5.82 -4.13
N LYS A 117 8.18 6.27 -3.13
CA LYS A 117 9.61 6.60 -3.26
C LYS A 117 10.38 6.30 -1.99
N GLU A 118 11.60 5.84 -2.11
CA GLU A 118 12.48 5.57 -0.97
C GLU A 118 13.59 6.62 -0.90
N TYR A 119 14.05 6.92 0.31
CA TYR A 119 15.18 7.81 0.51
C TYR A 119 15.92 7.41 1.78
N GLN A 120 17.22 7.10 1.65
CA GLN A 120 18.08 6.66 2.76
C GLN A 120 17.49 5.44 3.50
N ASP A 121 17.12 5.60 4.75
CA ASP A 121 16.53 4.57 5.63
C ASP A 121 15.01 4.40 5.41
N LYS A 122 14.36 5.35 4.74
CA LYS A 122 12.92 5.32 4.48
C LYS A 122 12.60 4.42 3.30
N LYS A 123 12.14 3.21 3.60
CA LYS A 123 11.73 2.17 2.65
C LYS A 123 10.23 1.90 2.81
N PRO A 124 9.37 2.48 1.96
CA PRO A 124 7.94 2.26 2.09
C PRO A 124 7.57 0.84 1.64
N LEU A 125 6.55 0.27 2.27
CA LEU A 125 6.03 -1.06 1.97
C LEU A 125 4.51 -1.01 1.78
N LEU A 126 4.02 -1.60 0.70
CA LEU A 126 2.60 -1.79 0.43
C LEU A 126 2.32 -3.27 0.16
N VAL A 127 1.45 -3.90 0.95
CA VAL A 127 1.05 -5.31 0.77
C VAL A 127 -0.46 -5.38 0.55
N VAL A 128 -0.85 -5.96 -0.58
CA VAL A 128 -2.25 -6.14 -1.01
C VAL A 128 -2.55 -7.63 -1.04
N GLY A 129 -3.49 -8.07 -0.21
CA GLY A 129 -3.95 -9.45 -0.13
C GLY A 129 -4.78 -9.86 -1.34
N GLY A 130 -5.68 -8.99 -1.79
CA GLY A 130 -6.48 -9.18 -2.98
C GLY A 130 -5.75 -8.81 -4.27
N ALA A 131 -6.49 -8.22 -5.21
CA ALA A 131 -6.00 -7.69 -6.47
C ALA A 131 -5.87 -6.16 -6.44
N ALA A 132 -5.03 -5.62 -7.31
CA ALA A 132 -4.94 -4.18 -7.57
C ALA A 132 -5.66 -3.79 -8.86
N GLY A 133 -6.17 -2.55 -8.90
CA GLY A 133 -6.67 -1.93 -10.13
C GLY A 133 -5.58 -1.68 -11.18
N SER A 134 -5.92 -0.91 -12.21
CA SER A 134 -4.93 -0.49 -13.21
C SER A 134 -3.93 0.52 -12.63
N PHE A 135 -2.77 0.67 -13.27
CA PHE A 135 -1.72 1.63 -12.92
C PHE A 135 -1.04 1.35 -11.56
N LEU A 136 -1.00 0.08 -11.11
CA LEU A 136 -0.23 -0.31 -9.92
C LEU A 136 1.22 0.17 -10.04
N GLY A 137 1.74 0.86 -9.03
CA GLY A 137 3.14 1.32 -8.99
C GLY A 137 3.47 2.36 -10.06
N GLU A 138 2.47 3.10 -10.58
CA GLU A 138 2.72 4.15 -11.55
C GLU A 138 3.71 5.19 -10.99
N TYR A 139 4.74 5.53 -11.76
CA TYR A 139 5.82 6.44 -11.32
C TYR A 139 6.49 6.06 -9.99
N GLN A 140 6.48 4.79 -9.60
CA GLN A 140 7.19 4.31 -8.42
C GLN A 140 8.69 4.56 -8.60
N ALA A 141 9.32 5.19 -7.61
CA ALA A 141 10.74 5.52 -7.57
C ALA A 141 11.49 4.82 -6.43
N GLY A 142 10.83 3.94 -5.68
CA GLY A 142 11.42 3.21 -4.56
C GLY A 142 10.40 2.39 -3.78
N GLY A 143 10.87 1.65 -2.77
CA GLY A 143 10.04 0.82 -1.91
C GLY A 143 9.61 -0.50 -2.53
N THR A 144 8.77 -1.22 -1.78
CA THR A 144 8.31 -2.56 -2.14
C THR A 144 6.78 -2.59 -2.19
N ILE A 145 6.23 -3.07 -3.30
CA ILE A 145 4.80 -3.37 -3.45
C ILE A 145 4.66 -4.90 -3.58
N ILE A 146 3.74 -5.51 -2.84
CA ILE A 146 3.44 -6.96 -2.91
C ILE A 146 1.95 -7.13 -3.19
N VAL A 147 1.59 -7.91 -4.20
CA VAL A 147 0.19 -8.26 -4.52
C VAL A 147 0.03 -9.77 -4.49
N LEU A 148 -0.85 -10.27 -3.62
CA LEU A 148 -0.99 -11.70 -3.30
C LEU A 148 -2.12 -12.40 -4.07
N GLY A 149 -3.19 -11.69 -4.44
CA GLY A 149 -4.31 -12.26 -5.19
C GLY A 149 -5.04 -13.41 -4.48
N LEU A 150 -5.14 -13.41 -3.15
CA LEU A 150 -5.69 -14.52 -2.34
C LEU A 150 -7.15 -14.87 -2.64
N HIS A 151 -7.91 -13.93 -3.24
CA HIS A 151 -9.31 -14.12 -3.62
C HIS A 151 -9.61 -13.68 -5.06
N ALA A 152 -8.57 -13.58 -5.90
CA ALA A 152 -8.77 -13.33 -7.31
C ALA A 152 -9.26 -14.61 -8.00
N ALA A 153 -10.15 -14.47 -9.00
CA ALA A 153 -10.36 -15.52 -10.00
C ALA A 153 -9.01 -15.89 -10.67
N GLU A 154 -8.96 -16.97 -11.47
CA GLU A 154 -7.77 -17.43 -12.23
C GLU A 154 -7.28 -16.42 -13.30
N ARG A 155 -6.95 -15.20 -12.87
CA ARG A 155 -6.46 -14.08 -13.64
C ARG A 155 -5.30 -13.44 -12.89
N VAL A 156 -4.45 -12.74 -13.64
CA VAL A 156 -3.37 -11.94 -13.06
C VAL A 156 -4.00 -10.91 -12.09
N PRO A 157 -3.53 -10.79 -10.83
CA PRO A 157 -4.21 -9.99 -9.80
C PRO A 157 -3.90 -8.49 -9.89
N VAL A 158 -3.69 -7.97 -11.09
CA VAL A 158 -3.49 -6.53 -11.35
C VAL A 158 -4.22 -6.12 -12.63
N GLY A 159 -4.68 -4.88 -12.69
CA GLY A 159 -5.21 -4.28 -13.91
C GLY A 159 -4.11 -3.89 -14.91
N ASN A 160 -4.52 -3.10 -15.91
CA ASN A 160 -3.65 -2.65 -16.99
C ASN A 160 -2.54 -1.71 -16.50
N PHE A 161 -1.47 -1.58 -17.28
CA PHE A 161 -0.38 -0.61 -17.12
C PHE A 161 0.36 -0.72 -15.78
N CYS A 162 0.50 -1.94 -15.26
CA CYS A 162 1.30 -2.23 -14.08
C CYS A 162 2.75 -1.72 -14.27
N GLY A 163 3.26 -0.95 -13.30
CA GLY A 163 4.61 -0.39 -13.28
C GLY A 163 4.87 0.70 -14.34
N THR A 164 3.83 1.28 -14.95
CA THR A 164 4.04 2.34 -15.95
C THR A 164 4.80 3.55 -15.36
N GLY A 165 5.85 3.98 -16.04
CA GLY A 165 6.72 5.06 -15.56
C GLY A 165 7.54 4.74 -14.32
N MET A 166 7.64 3.47 -13.90
CA MET A 166 8.49 3.06 -12.77
C MET A 166 9.96 3.45 -13.04
N HIS A 167 10.57 4.11 -12.07
CA HIS A 167 11.97 4.57 -12.07
C HIS A 167 12.82 3.87 -11.01
N GLY A 168 12.20 3.26 -10.00
CA GLY A 168 12.86 2.58 -8.89
C GLY A 168 11.90 1.69 -8.10
N GLY A 169 12.43 1.01 -7.09
CA GLY A 169 11.66 0.07 -6.25
C GLY A 169 11.48 -1.31 -6.87
N VAL A 170 10.57 -2.09 -6.29
CA VAL A 170 10.26 -3.45 -6.73
C VAL A 170 8.79 -3.77 -6.49
N ILE A 171 8.18 -4.48 -7.45
CA ILE A 171 6.84 -5.05 -7.31
C ILE A 171 6.98 -6.58 -7.30
N TYR A 172 6.42 -7.21 -6.28
CA TYR A 172 6.25 -8.66 -6.19
C TYR A 172 4.81 -9.01 -6.51
N LEU A 173 4.62 -9.87 -7.50
CA LEU A 173 3.31 -10.26 -7.99
C LEU A 173 3.14 -11.77 -7.85
N ARG A 174 2.31 -12.24 -6.92
CA ARG A 174 1.93 -13.65 -6.80
C ARG A 174 1.00 -14.00 -7.96
N ALA A 175 1.53 -14.65 -8.99
CA ALA A 175 0.79 -14.96 -10.21
C ALA A 175 1.46 -16.09 -11.01
N GLU A 176 0.69 -16.77 -11.84
CA GLU A 176 1.20 -17.79 -12.77
C GLU A 176 1.70 -17.18 -14.09
N SER A 177 1.31 -15.94 -14.40
CA SER A 177 1.73 -15.19 -15.59
C SER A 177 1.73 -13.68 -15.34
N LEU A 178 2.36 -12.92 -16.24
CA LEU A 178 2.39 -11.46 -16.22
C LEU A 178 1.15 -10.87 -16.92
N PRO A 179 0.82 -9.59 -16.66
CA PRO A 179 -0.24 -8.89 -17.38
C PRO A 179 -0.04 -8.92 -18.89
N VAL A 180 -1.13 -8.97 -19.66
CA VAL A 180 -1.08 -9.04 -21.13
C VAL A 180 -0.45 -7.81 -21.78
N ASP A 181 -0.51 -6.67 -21.11
CA ASP A 181 0.01 -5.38 -21.55
C ASP A 181 1.33 -5.01 -20.84
N PHE A 182 2.07 -6.02 -20.35
CA PHE A 182 3.32 -5.83 -19.64
C PHE A 182 4.35 -5.08 -20.51
N SER A 183 4.90 -3.99 -19.97
CA SER A 183 5.76 -3.07 -20.70
C SER A 183 7.20 -3.57 -20.84
N GLU A 184 7.80 -3.42 -22.03
CA GLU A 184 9.23 -3.67 -22.27
C GLU A 184 10.17 -2.75 -21.46
N ARG A 185 9.62 -1.66 -20.90
CA ARG A 185 10.34 -0.76 -19.98
C ARG A 185 10.51 -1.35 -18.57
N LEU A 186 9.94 -2.52 -18.32
CA LEU A 186 10.07 -3.26 -17.07
C LEU A 186 10.85 -4.55 -17.32
N LEU A 187 11.66 -4.92 -16.34
CA LEU A 187 12.25 -6.24 -16.24
C LEU A 187 11.40 -7.09 -15.33
N SER A 188 11.22 -8.35 -15.68
CA SER A 188 10.54 -9.33 -14.85
C SER A 188 11.31 -10.63 -14.82
N LYS A 189 11.37 -11.27 -13.66
CA LYS A 189 11.77 -12.68 -13.53
C LYS A 189 10.84 -13.39 -12.56
N LYS A 190 10.78 -14.73 -12.64
CA LYS A 190 10.22 -15.51 -11.52
C LYS A 190 11.09 -15.29 -10.28
N ALA A 191 10.46 -15.17 -9.13
CA ALA A 191 11.15 -14.99 -7.86
C ALA A 191 11.96 -16.24 -7.53
N GLU A 192 13.21 -16.03 -7.14
CA GLU A 192 14.07 -17.08 -6.60
C GLU A 192 14.03 -17.04 -5.07
N GLN A 193 14.70 -18.00 -4.44
CA GLN A 193 14.76 -18.10 -2.98
C GLN A 193 15.16 -16.78 -2.30
N ALA A 194 16.19 -16.11 -2.80
CA ALA A 194 16.66 -14.83 -2.24
C ALA A 194 15.62 -13.70 -2.39
N ASP A 195 14.83 -13.71 -3.47
CA ASP A 195 13.76 -12.74 -3.67
C ASP A 195 12.61 -12.97 -2.67
N LEU A 196 12.26 -14.24 -2.40
CA LEU A 196 11.24 -14.60 -1.41
C LEU A 196 11.71 -14.31 0.02
N GLU A 197 12.98 -14.57 0.34
CA GLU A 197 13.58 -14.22 1.63
C GLU A 197 13.50 -12.72 1.91
N ALA A 198 13.68 -11.88 0.89
CA ALA A 198 13.61 -10.43 1.01
C ALA A 198 12.22 -9.92 1.42
N ILE A 199 11.14 -10.61 1.03
CA ILE A 199 9.75 -10.25 1.38
C ILE A 199 9.17 -11.08 2.51
N MET A 200 9.86 -12.12 2.98
CA MET A 200 9.37 -13.02 4.02
C MET A 200 8.92 -12.31 5.31
N PRO A 201 9.61 -11.25 5.81
CA PRO A 201 9.10 -10.50 6.97
C PRO A 201 7.73 -9.86 6.71
N ALA A 202 7.52 -9.29 5.51
CA ALA A 202 6.25 -8.69 5.13
C ALA A 202 5.13 -9.74 5.00
N LEU A 203 5.43 -10.91 4.41
CA LEU A 203 4.47 -12.00 4.31
C LEU A 203 4.07 -12.55 5.68
N ARG A 204 5.03 -12.74 6.60
CA ARG A 204 4.75 -13.16 7.98
C ARG A 204 3.90 -12.13 8.73
N ARG A 205 4.19 -10.84 8.55
CA ARG A 205 3.39 -9.76 9.14
C ARG A 205 1.96 -9.80 8.61
N PHE A 206 1.79 -9.87 7.29
CA PHE A 206 0.49 -9.99 6.63
C PHE A 206 -0.31 -11.21 7.15
N CYS A 207 0.31 -12.39 7.21
CA CYS A 207 -0.33 -13.61 7.72
C CYS A 207 -0.74 -13.48 9.19
N SER A 208 0.11 -12.86 10.02
CA SER A 208 -0.20 -12.60 11.42
C SER A 208 -1.34 -11.60 11.61
N LEU A 209 -1.48 -10.62 10.71
CA LEU A 209 -2.53 -9.60 10.78
C LEU A 209 -3.89 -10.15 10.39
N PHE A 210 -3.94 -10.93 9.30
CA PHE A 210 -5.20 -11.35 8.68
C PHE A 210 -5.50 -12.84 8.84
N HIS A 211 -4.70 -13.55 9.64
CA HIS A 211 -4.84 -14.99 9.90
C HIS A 211 -4.77 -15.86 8.63
N GLU A 212 -3.90 -15.45 7.70
CA GLU A 212 -3.66 -16.16 6.43
C GLU A 212 -2.55 -17.21 6.54
N ASP A 213 -2.57 -18.20 5.67
CA ASP A 213 -1.59 -19.30 5.65
C ASP A 213 -0.37 -18.96 4.78
N LEU A 214 0.78 -18.77 5.45
CA LEU A 214 2.05 -18.46 4.79
C LEU A 214 2.49 -19.57 3.81
N GLU A 215 2.26 -20.84 4.14
CA GLU A 215 2.65 -21.96 3.26
C GLU A 215 1.79 -21.93 2.00
N ALA A 216 0.48 -21.74 2.13
CA ALA A 216 -0.42 -21.59 0.99
C ALA A 216 -0.10 -20.36 0.11
N ILE A 217 0.35 -19.26 0.72
CA ILE A 217 0.79 -18.06 -0.01
C ILE A 217 2.04 -18.36 -0.82
N THR A 218 3.07 -18.91 -0.17
CA THR A 218 4.40 -19.15 -0.75
C THR A 218 4.47 -20.36 -1.68
N ALA A 219 3.47 -21.25 -1.65
CA ALA A 219 3.36 -22.38 -2.58
C ALA A 219 3.09 -21.95 -4.04
N ARG A 220 2.68 -20.70 -4.28
CA ARG A 220 2.45 -20.17 -5.63
C ARG A 220 3.65 -19.38 -6.13
N ASN A 221 3.74 -19.27 -7.46
CA ASN A 221 4.78 -18.49 -8.11
C ASN A 221 4.65 -17.00 -7.79
N PHE A 222 5.80 -16.34 -7.65
CA PHE A 222 5.90 -14.90 -7.63
C PHE A 222 6.72 -14.43 -8.83
N TYR A 223 6.35 -13.28 -9.37
CA TYR A 223 7.18 -12.50 -10.29
C TYR A 223 7.76 -11.29 -9.57
N VAL A 224 9.01 -10.99 -9.86
CA VAL A 224 9.70 -9.80 -9.37
C VAL A 224 9.84 -8.84 -10.55
N ILE A 225 9.25 -7.66 -10.41
CA ILE A 225 9.18 -6.63 -11.45
C ILE A 225 9.98 -5.41 -11.00
N ARG A 226 10.86 -4.91 -11.88
CA ARG A 226 11.75 -3.77 -11.65
C ARG A 226 11.82 -2.89 -12.89
N PRO A 227 12.19 -1.60 -12.78
CA PRO A 227 12.41 -0.76 -13.94
C PRO A 227 13.57 -1.30 -14.78
N ASN A 228 13.44 -1.23 -16.11
CA ASN A 228 14.53 -1.54 -17.02
C ASN A 228 15.48 -0.34 -17.14
N THR A 229 16.52 -0.31 -16.31
CA THR A 229 17.52 0.77 -16.28
C THR A 229 18.61 0.63 -17.34
N ASN A 230 18.55 -0.38 -18.22
CA ASN A 230 19.55 -0.58 -19.27
C ASN A 230 19.43 0.47 -20.41
N ASN A 231 18.49 1.42 -20.34
CA ASN A 231 18.43 2.54 -21.27
C ASN A 231 17.80 3.82 -20.67
N PRO A 232 18.43 4.46 -19.65
CA PRO A 232 17.84 5.59 -18.95
C PRO A 232 17.75 6.86 -19.81
N TYR A 233 18.53 6.93 -20.90
CA TYR A 233 18.85 8.18 -21.60
C TYR A 233 18.34 8.25 -23.05
N LYS A 234 17.60 7.25 -23.56
CA LYS A 234 17.11 7.28 -24.95
C LYS A 234 16.18 8.47 -25.27
N GLN A 235 15.68 9.17 -24.25
CA GLN A 235 14.86 10.39 -24.37
C GLN A 235 15.49 11.65 -23.74
N LEU A 236 16.71 11.55 -23.16
CA LEU A 236 17.42 12.72 -22.60
C LEU A 236 18.30 13.44 -23.63
N TYR A 237 18.44 12.88 -24.83
CA TYR A 237 18.84 13.67 -25.98
C TYR A 237 17.61 14.45 -26.46
N ALA A 238 17.54 15.73 -26.09
CA ALA A 238 16.97 16.69 -27.01
C ALA A 238 17.83 16.61 -28.28
N ALA A 239 17.37 15.88 -29.28
CA ALA A 239 18.01 15.94 -30.58
C ALA A 239 17.79 17.36 -31.10
N GLU A 240 18.85 18.16 -31.14
CA GLU A 240 19.03 19.15 -32.18
C GLU A 240 20.31 18.78 -32.96
N SER A 241 20.08 18.44 -34.23
CA SER A 241 20.99 18.07 -35.34
C SER A 241 21.81 16.77 -35.21
#